data_AF-A0A9Q9K7C8-F1
#
_entry.id   AF-A0A9Q9K7C8-F1
#
_cell.length_a   1.000
_cell.length_b   1.000
_cell.length_c   1.000
_cell.angle_alpha   90.00
_cell.angle_beta   90.00
_cell.angle_gamma   90.00
#
_symmetry.space_group_name_H-M   'P 1'
#
loop_
_entity.id
_entity.type
_entity.pdbx_description
1 polymer ?
#
loop_
_entity_poly.entity_id
_entity_poly.type
_entity_poly.pdbx_seq_one_letter_code
_entity_poly.pdbx_strand_id
1 'polypeptide(L)' 'MKMFITFLVTSLLSFVGFAVAGFVASDVQWVHITAMSLLVGLLITWTFNPIAPFNFKKQH' A
#
# COMPACT_ATOMS: atom_id res chain seq x y z
N MET A 1 -2.53 -3.81 16.02
CA MET A 1 -3.75 -3.10 15.55
C MET A 1 -3.45 -1.89 14.67
N LYS A 2 -2.60 -0.93 15.08
CA LYS A 2 -2.28 0.26 14.24
C LYS A 2 -1.80 -0.07 12.81
N MET A 3 -0.84 -0.99 12.66
CA MET A 3 -0.30 -1.40 11.36
C MET A 3 -1.37 -1.94 10.40
N PHE A 4 -2.27 -2.79 10.89
CA PHE A 4 -3.35 -3.37 10.08
C PHE A 4 -4.37 -2.31 9.64
N ILE A 5 -4.68 -1.34 10.51
CA ILE A 5 -5.58 -0.22 10.17
C ILE A 5 -4.93 0.67 9.11
N THR A 6 -3.63 1.00 9.27
CA THR A 6 -2.89 1.76 8.26
C THR A 6 -2.91 1.05 6.91
N PHE A 7 -2.69 -0.27 6.89
CA PHE A 7 -2.76 -1.09 5.68
C PHE A 7 -4.14 -1.05 5.01
N LEU A 8 -5.21 -1.24 5.79
CA LEU A 8 -6.57 -1.24 5.28
C LEU A 8 -6.94 0.11 4.65
N VAL A 9 -6.66 1.20 5.37
CA VAL A 9 -6.99 2.56 4.94
C VAL A 9 -6.21 2.92 3.68
N THR A 10 -4.90 2.66 3.64
CA THR A 10 -4.07 3.00 2.49
C THR A 10 -4.39 2.14 1.27
N SER A 11 -4.71 0.86 1.46
CA SER A 11 -5.15 -0.03 0.37
C SER A 11 -6.51 0.40 -0.21
N LEU A 12 -7.44 0.85 0.62
CA LEU A 12 -8.73 1.36 0.16
C LEU A 12 -8.58 2.68 -0.61
N LEU A 13 -7.75 3.59 -0.11
CA LEU A 13 -7.45 4.87 -0.77
C LEU A 13 -6.75 4.66 -2.12
N SER A 14 -5.75 3.77 -2.17
CA SER A 14 -5.06 3.44 -3.43
C SER A 14 -6.00 2.76 -4.42
N PHE A 15 -6.90 1.89 -3.95
CA PHE A 15 -7.92 1.26 -4.79
C PHE A 15 -8.85 2.27 -5.44
N VAL A 16 -9.36 3.24 -4.68
CA VAL A 16 -10.20 4.32 -5.24
C VAL A 16 -9.42 5.12 -6.29
N GLY A 17 -8.16 5.49 -6.00
CA GLY A 17 -7.32 6.24 -6.94
C GLY A 17 -7.04 5.48 -8.24
N PHE A 18 -6.66 4.21 -8.13
CA PHE A 18 -6.39 3.36 -9.29
C PHE A 18 -7.66 2.96 -10.04
N ALA A 19 -8.81 2.83 -9.38
CA ALA A 19 -10.09 2.60 -10.05
C ALA A 19 -10.50 3.78 -10.92
N VAL A 20 -10.34 5.02 -10.42
CA VAL A 20 -10.59 6.24 -11.21
C VAL A 20 -9.62 6.32 -12.39
N ALA A 21 -8.33 6.10 -12.16
CA ALA A 21 -7.33 6.11 -13.23
C ALA A 21 -7.58 4.99 -14.28
N GLY A 22 -7.95 3.80 -13.83
CA GLY A 22 -8.26 2.65 -14.69
C GLY A 22 -9.53 2.87 -15.52
N PHE A 23 -10.55 3.52 -14.95
CA PHE A 23 -11.75 3.93 -15.69
C PHE A 23 -11.41 4.91 -16.81
N VAL A 24 -10.53 5.89 -16.56
CA VAL A 24 -10.07 6.84 -17.58
C VAL A 24 -9.19 6.17 -18.64
N ALA A 25 -8.32 5.25 -18.24
CA ALA A 25 -7.39 4.56 -19.14
C ALA A 25 -8.05 3.47 -19.99
N SER A 26 -9.27 3.02 -19.66
CA SER A 26 -10.11 2.06 -20.40
C SER A 26 -9.53 0.66 -20.70
N ASP A 27 -8.27 0.38 -20.32
CA ASP A 27 -7.58 -0.89 -20.60
C ASP A 27 -6.96 -1.53 -19.34
N VAL A 28 -7.26 -0.99 -18.15
CA VAL A 28 -6.73 -1.54 -16.90
C VAL A 28 -7.70 -2.56 -16.32
N GLN A 29 -7.29 -3.82 -16.30
CA GLN A 29 -8.06 -4.88 -15.65
C GLN A 29 -8.22 -4.63 -14.15
N TRP A 30 -9.40 -4.91 -13.62
CA TRP A 30 -9.72 -4.81 -12.18
C TRP A 30 -8.79 -5.62 -11.28
N VAL A 31 -8.26 -6.73 -11.78
CA VAL A 31 -7.26 -7.55 -11.08
C VAL A 31 -5.97 -6.77 -10.84
N HIS A 32 -5.49 -6.02 -11.84
CA HIS A 32 -4.28 -5.19 -11.71
C HIS A 32 -4.50 -4.05 -10.72
N ILE A 33 -5.64 -3.38 -10.79
CA ILE A 33 -6.02 -2.32 -9.83
C ILE A 33 -6.00 -2.87 -8.41
N THR A 34 -6.61 -4.03 -8.18
CA THR A 34 -6.65 -4.67 -6.86
C THR A 34 -5.24 -5.02 -6.37
N ALA A 35 -4.43 -5.67 -7.21
CA ALA A 35 -3.06 -6.06 -6.86
C ALA A 35 -2.17 -4.84 -6.55
N MET A 36 -2.21 -3.80 -7.39
CA MET A 36 -1.45 -2.57 -7.17
C MET A 36 -1.87 -1.87 -5.88
N SER A 37 -3.16 -1.85 -5.58
CA SER A 37 -3.68 -1.21 -4.37
C SER A 37 -3.19 -1.87 -3.10
N LEU A 38 -3.20 -3.22 -3.06
CA LEU A 38 -2.68 -4.00 -1.95
C LEU A 38 -1.16 -3.83 -1.79
N LEU A 39 -0.42 -3.84 -2.90
CA LEU A 39 1.03 -3.62 -2.88
C LEU A 39 1.40 -2.23 -2.37
N VAL A 40 0.68 -1.20 -2.81
CA VAL A 40 0.86 0.17 -2.30
C VAL A 40 0.51 0.26 -0.81
N GLY A 41 -0.59 -0.38 -0.40
CA GLY A 41 -0.95 -0.42 1.01
C GLY A 41 0.10 -1.10 1.88
N LEU A 42 0.64 -2.23 1.42
CA LEU A 42 1.75 -2.93 2.07
C LEU A 42 3.01 -2.05 2.15
N LEU A 43 3.39 -1.42 1.04
CA LEU A 43 4.56 -0.55 0.96
C LEU A 43 4.47 0.61 1.97
N ILE A 44 3.35 1.34 1.96
CA ILE A 44 3.13 2.47 2.87
C ILE A 44 3.14 1.99 4.33
N THR A 45 2.48 0.87 4.59
CA THR A 45 2.43 0.29 5.94
C THR A 45 3.81 -0.09 6.44
N TRP A 46 4.64 -0.67 5.57
CA TRP A 46 6.04 -0.98 5.86
C TRP A 46 6.90 0.27 6.08
N THR A 47 6.66 1.36 5.34
CA THR A 47 7.38 2.62 5.56
C THR A 47 7.13 3.19 6.95
N PHE A 48 5.89 3.11 7.45
CA PHE A 48 5.51 3.68 8.75
C PHE A 48 5.63 2.70 9.92
N ASN A 49 5.59 1.39 9.66
CA ASN A 49 5.69 0.31 10.66
C ASN A 49 6.65 -0.78 10.15
N PRO A 50 7.95 -0.48 10.04
CA PRO A 50 8.93 -1.43 9.54
C PRO A 50 9.01 -2.66 10.47
N ILE A 51 8.93 -3.86 9.88
CA ILE A 51 9.02 -5.13 10.62
C ILE A 51 10.47 -5.39 11.09
N ALA A 52 11.46 -4.80 10.41
CA ALA A 52 12.85 -4.82 10.86
C ALA A 52 13.11 -3.64 11.82
N PRO A 53 13.72 -3.88 13.00
CA PRO A 53 14.13 -2.79 13.84
C PRO A 53 15.21 -2.00 13.07
N PHE A 54 15.01 -0.69 12.92
CA PHE A 54 16.07 0.26 12.54
C PHE A 54 17.18 0.37 13.61
N ASN A 55 17.45 -0.71 14.36
CA ASN A 55 18.50 -0.80 15.38
C ASN A 55 19.88 -1.12 14.79
N PHE A 56 20.08 -0.97 13.48
CA PHE A 56 21.42 -0.82 12.90
C PHE A 56 22.15 0.43 13.44
N LYS A 57 21.46 1.33 14.16
CA LYS A 57 22.07 2.52 14.80
C LYS A 57 22.79 2.29 16.13
N LYS A 58 22.90 1.06 16.66
CA LYS A 58 23.56 0.81 17.97
C LYS A 58 24.77 -0.14 17.93
N GLN A 59 25.33 -0.44 16.76
CA GLN A 59 26.49 -1.35 16.64
C GLN A 59 27.69 -0.78 15.87
N HIS A 60 27.79 0.54 15.80
CA HIS A 60 29.05 1.22 15.45
C HIS A 60 29.45 2.16 16.57
#